data_AF-A0A1Q6R3L7-F1
#
_entry.id   AF-A0A1Q6R3L7-F1
#
_cell.length_a   1.000
_cell.length_b   1.000
_cell.length_c   1.000
_cell.angle_alpha   90.00
_cell.angle_beta   90.00
_cell.angle_gamma   90.00
#
_symmetry.space_group_name_H-M   'P 1'
#
loop_
_entity.id
_entity.type
_entity.pdbx_description
1 polymer ?
#
loop_
_entity_poly.entity_id
_entity_poly.type
_entity_poly.pdbx_seq_one_letter_code
_entity_poly.pdbx_strand_id
1 'polypeptide(L)'
;MDIGKRIISLREQKGWTTNRLANMSGVSQSFLRAVELGQKGISVESLSAVCWALGVSLETFFAQCPENGSVEAQLLFKVRQLSPAQRQALLVFLNSVS
;
A
#
# COMPACT_ATOMS: atom_id res chain seq x y z
N MET A 1 -1.70 6.35 -7.88
CA MET A 1 -1.10 6.11 -6.56
C MET A 1 0.24 6.83 -6.52
N ASP A 2 0.47 7.66 -5.53
CA ASP A 2 1.76 8.32 -5.34
C ASP A 2 2.63 7.45 -4.41
N ILE A 3 3.64 6.78 -5.00
CA ILE A 3 4.51 5.84 -4.29
C ILE A 3 5.24 6.55 -3.14
N GLY A 4 5.71 7.78 -3.36
CA GLY A 4 6.40 8.58 -2.36
C GLY A 4 5.52 8.86 -1.16
N LYS A 5 4.28 9.32 -1.39
CA LYS A 5 3.30 9.55 -0.32
C LYS A 5 2.97 8.29 0.46
N ARG A 6 2.88 7.14 -0.20
CA ARG A 6 2.61 5.87 0.50
C ARG A 6 3.78 5.44 1.39
N ILE A 7 5.02 5.59 0.91
CA ILE A 7 6.22 5.34 1.70
C ILE A 7 6.23 6.24 2.95
N ILE A 8 5.96 7.54 2.79
CA ILE A 8 5.87 8.49 3.90
C ILE A 8 4.83 8.01 4.92
N SER A 9 3.61 7.71 4.48
CA SER A 9 2.51 7.30 5.36
C SER A 9 2.86 6.05 6.19
N LEU A 10 3.41 5.01 5.57
CA LEU A 10 3.81 3.79 6.26
C LEU A 10 4.98 4.01 7.23
N ARG A 11 5.93 4.85 6.84
CA ARG A 11 7.08 5.20 7.68
C ARG A 11 6.65 5.99 8.92
N GLU A 12 5.75 6.95 8.75
CA GLU A 12 5.23 7.80 9.83
C GLU A 12 4.33 7.02 10.80
N GLN A 13 3.53 6.07 10.31
CA GLN A 13 2.80 5.13 11.16
C GLN A 13 3.71 4.34 12.12
N LYS A 14 4.97 4.12 11.73
CA LYS A 14 5.99 3.50 12.58
C LYS A 14 6.81 4.50 13.41
N GLY A 15 6.57 5.81 13.27
CA GLY A 15 7.37 6.86 13.90
C GLY A 15 8.83 6.90 13.41
N TRP A 16 9.08 6.48 12.17
CA TRP A 16 10.43 6.41 11.61
C TRP A 16 10.79 7.68 10.84
N THR A 17 12.06 8.06 10.84
CA THR A 17 12.59 9.13 9.96
C THR A 17 13.01 8.55 8.61
N THR A 18 13.09 9.38 7.56
CA THR A 18 13.57 8.93 6.24
C THR A 18 14.95 8.28 6.33
N ASN A 19 15.84 8.82 7.17
CA ASN A 19 17.17 8.23 7.41
C ASN A 19 17.07 6.83 8.02
N ARG A 20 16.19 6.65 9.03
CA ARG A 20 15.97 5.33 9.63
C ARG A 20 15.49 4.32 8.59
N LEU A 21 14.52 4.68 7.75
CA LEU A 21 14.02 3.78 6.71
C LEU A 21 15.11 3.45 5.67
N ALA A 22 15.86 4.45 5.22
CA ALA A 22 16.98 4.29 4.29
C ALA A 22 18.01 3.27 4.79
N ASN A 23 18.43 3.40 6.06
CA ASN A 23 19.38 2.47 6.68
C ASN A 23 18.81 1.05 6.76
N MET A 24 17.54 0.90 7.12
CA MET A 24 16.89 -0.42 7.22
C MET A 24 16.67 -1.08 5.86
N SER A 25 16.42 -0.29 4.80
CA SER A 25 16.17 -0.81 3.46
C SER A 25 17.43 -0.95 2.61
N GLY A 26 18.60 -0.49 3.09
CA GLY A 26 19.84 -0.48 2.31
C GLY A 26 19.82 0.49 1.12
N VAL A 27 18.91 1.47 1.13
CA VAL A 27 18.74 2.46 0.07
C VAL A 27 19.33 3.78 0.54
N SER A 28 19.95 4.58 -0.34
CA SER A 28 20.52 5.85 0.10
C SER A 28 19.44 6.83 0.57
N GLN A 29 19.71 7.56 1.66
CA GLN A 29 18.77 8.52 2.23
C GLN A 29 18.39 9.61 1.21
N SER A 30 19.35 10.11 0.43
CA SER A 30 19.12 11.15 -0.57
C SER A 30 18.19 10.66 -1.69
N PHE A 31 18.36 9.42 -2.15
CA PHE A 31 17.47 8.81 -3.13
C PHE A 31 16.08 8.58 -2.53
N LEU A 32 15.98 7.99 -1.33
CA LEU A 32 14.69 7.76 -0.70
C LEU A 32 13.93 9.06 -0.47
N ARG A 33 14.61 10.14 -0.05
CA ARG A 33 14.00 11.47 0.09
C ARG A 33 13.51 12.03 -1.25
N ALA A 34 14.27 11.87 -2.33
CA ALA A 34 13.85 12.30 -3.67
C ALA A 34 12.61 11.51 -4.14
N VAL A 35 12.52 10.22 -3.81
CA VAL A 35 11.32 9.39 -4.08
C VAL A 35 10.13 9.86 -3.24
N GLU A 36 10.32 10.09 -1.94
CA GLU A 36 9.28 10.60 -1.03
C GLU A 36 8.72 11.96 -1.50
N LEU A 37 9.55 12.82 -2.07
CA LEU A 37 9.17 14.11 -2.64
C LEU A 37 8.60 14.04 -4.07
N GLY A 38 8.51 12.83 -4.66
CA GLY A 38 8.04 12.65 -6.04
C GLY A 38 8.99 13.14 -7.13
N GLN A 39 10.24 13.46 -6.78
CA GLN A 39 11.26 13.97 -7.70
C GLN A 39 11.94 12.86 -8.49
N LYS A 40 11.93 11.63 -7.98
CA LYS A 40 12.46 10.44 -8.65
C LYS A 40 11.48 9.28 -8.56
N GLY A 41 11.43 8.50 -9.64
CA GLY A 41 10.86 7.16 -9.60
C GLY A 41 11.74 6.20 -8.80
N ILE A 42 11.15 5.08 -8.39
CA ILE A 42 11.82 3.99 -7.69
C ILE A 42 11.67 2.70 -8.48
N SER A 43 12.72 1.89 -8.54
CA SER A 43 12.67 0.57 -9.19
C SER A 43 11.90 -0.43 -8.32
N VAL A 44 11.43 -1.53 -8.92
CA VAL A 44 10.71 -2.58 -8.19
C VAL A 44 11.61 -3.23 -7.13
N GLU A 45 12.89 -3.41 -7.42
CA GLU A 45 13.89 -4.00 -6.51
C GLU A 45 14.10 -3.09 -5.29
N SER A 46 14.28 -1.79 -5.53
CA SER A 46 14.45 -0.81 -4.46
C SER A 46 13.18 -0.66 -3.61
N LEU A 47 12.02 -0.65 -4.27
CA LEU A 47 10.73 -0.62 -3.58
C LEU A 47 10.50 -1.89 -2.75
N SER A 48 10.93 -3.06 -3.25
CA SER A 48 10.85 -4.32 -2.51
C SER A 48 11.67 -4.25 -1.22
N ALA A 49 12.89 -3.71 -1.28
CA ALA A 49 13.73 -3.52 -0.10
C ALA A 49 13.10 -2.55 0.92
N VAL A 50 12.50 -1.45 0.43
CA VAL A 50 11.76 -0.51 1.28
C VAL A 50 10.53 -1.16 1.91
N CYS A 51 9.75 -1.92 1.15
CA CYS A 51 8.58 -2.64 1.64
C CYS A 51 8.96 -3.69 2.69
N TRP A 52 10.04 -4.44 2.44
CA TRP A 52 10.60 -5.40 3.39
C TRP A 52 11.00 -4.71 4.71
N ALA A 53 11.72 -3.58 4.64
CA ALA A 53 12.06 -2.80 5.82
C ALA A 53 10.82 -2.27 6.57
N LEU A 54 9.78 -1.87 5.83
CA LEU A 54 8.49 -1.46 6.39
C LEU A 54 7.65 -2.64 6.90
N GLY A 55 8.04 -3.89 6.65
CA GLY A 55 7.29 -5.08 7.05
C GLY A 55 5.96 -5.24 6.32
N VAL A 56 5.88 -4.77 5.07
CA VAL A 56 4.70 -4.93 4.20
C VAL A 56 5.10 -5.66 2.92
N SER A 57 4.21 -6.47 2.36
CA SER A 57 4.42 -7.04 1.02
C SER A 57 4.18 -5.97 -0.05
N LEU A 58 4.77 -6.15 -1.24
CA LEU A 58 4.45 -5.30 -2.40
C LEU A 58 2.96 -5.33 -2.72
N GLU A 59 2.32 -6.50 -2.62
CA GLU A 59 0.87 -6.62 -2.76
C GLU A 59 0.16 -5.69 -1.77
N THR A 60 0.49 -5.75 -0.48
CA THR A 60 -0.12 -4.89 0.56
C THR A 60 0.19 -3.41 0.35
N PHE A 61 1.39 -3.09 -0.14
CA PHE A 61 1.79 -1.74 -0.49
C PHE A 61 0.85 -1.18 -1.56
N PHE A 62 0.65 -1.92 -2.66
CA PHE A 62 -0.23 -1.52 -3.77
C PHE A 62 -1.72 -1.76 -3.52
N ALA A 63 -2.08 -2.57 -2.52
CA ALA A 63 -3.44 -2.89 -2.14
C ALA A 63 -4.17 -1.73 -1.45
N GLN A 64 -3.81 -0.46 -1.67
CA GLN A 64 -4.76 0.60 -1.36
C GLN A 64 -5.76 0.67 -2.51
N CYS A 65 -7.05 0.62 -2.13
CA CYS A 65 -8.20 0.78 -2.99
C CYS A 65 -7.86 1.72 -4.15
N PRO A 66 -8.02 1.30 -5.41
CA PRO A 66 -7.87 2.23 -6.50
C PRO A 66 -9.06 3.18 -6.37
N GLU A 67 -8.88 4.33 -5.70
CA GLU A 67 -9.92 5.37 -5.61
C GLU A 67 -10.35 5.83 -7.02
N ASN A 68 -9.53 5.51 -8.04
CA ASN A 68 -9.78 5.74 -9.46
C ASN A 68 -9.91 4.43 -10.28
N GLY A 69 -10.13 3.27 -9.64
CA GLY A 69 -10.31 1.98 -10.31
C GLY A 69 -11.78 1.72 -10.66
N SER A 70 -12.03 0.72 -11.51
CA SER A 70 -13.41 0.33 -11.84
C SER A 70 -14.20 -0.03 -10.57
N VAL A 71 -15.52 0.10 -10.64
CA VAL A 71 -16.40 -0.23 -9.51
C VAL A 71 -16.17 -1.67 -9.06
N GLU A 72 -15.93 -2.60 -9.99
CA GLU A 72 -15.62 -4.00 -9.72
C GLU A 72 -14.34 -4.18 -8.92
N ALA A 73 -13.28 -3.43 -9.25
CA ALA A 73 -12.00 -3.50 -8.54
C ALA A 73 -12.15 -3.00 -7.09
N GLN A 74 -12.92 -1.94 -6.89
CA GLN A 74 -13.23 -1.40 -5.56
C GLN A 74 -14.09 -2.37 -4.73
N LEU A 75 -15.07 -3.01 -5.37
CA LEU A 75 -15.96 -3.99 -4.75
C LEU A 75 -15.17 -5.22 -4.31
N LEU A 76 -14.35 -5.79 -5.20
CA LEU A 76 -13.50 -6.94 -4.90
C LEU A 76 -12.53 -6.64 -3.76
N PHE A 77 -11.94 -5.45 -3.75
CA PHE A 77 -11.06 -5.00 -2.69
C PHE A 77 -11.76 -4.95 -1.33
N LYS A 78 -12.94 -4.31 -1.27
CA LYS A 78 -13.73 -4.27 -0.03
C LYS A 78 -14.15 -5.66 0.43
N VAL A 79 -14.61 -6.52 -0.48
CA VAL A 79 -15.02 -7.91 -0.17
C VAL A 79 -13.87 -8.71 0.49
N ARG A 80 -12.63 -8.55 -0.01
CA ARG A 80 -11.45 -9.21 0.58
C ARG A 80 -11.18 -8.77 2.01
N GLN A 81 -11.51 -7.54 2.39
CA GLN A 81 -11.31 -7.01 3.74
C GLN A 81 -12.43 -7.39 4.74
N LEU A 82 -13.57 -7.91 4.27
CA LEU A 82 -14.68 -8.29 5.15
C LEU A 82 -14.37 -9.56 5.96
N SER A 83 -14.87 -9.60 7.19
CA SER A 83 -14.90 -10.80 8.03
C SER A 83 -15.81 -11.90 7.44
N PRO A 84 -15.67 -13.17 7.85
CA PRO A 84 -16.53 -14.25 7.36
C PRO A 84 -18.03 -13.95 7.51
N ALA A 85 -18.44 -13.40 8.66
CA ALA A 85 -19.84 -13.03 8.92
C ALA A 85 -20.33 -11.92 7.98
N GLN A 86 -19.50 -10.91 7.72
CA GLN A 86 -19.83 -9.82 6.80
C GLN A 86 -19.91 -10.28 5.35
N ARG A 87 -19.03 -11.20 4.92
CA ARG A 87 -19.11 -11.82 3.59
C ARG A 87 -20.41 -12.60 3.42
N GLN A 88 -20.83 -13.33 4.45
CA GLN A 88 -22.09 -14.06 4.43
C GLN A 88 -23.29 -13.12 4.31
N ALA A 89 -23.33 -12.03 5.08
CA ALA A 89 -24.38 -11.03 4.99
C ALA A 89 -24.44 -10.37 3.60
N LEU A 90 -23.27 -10.05 3.02
CA LEU A 90 -23.19 -9.49 1.68
C LEU A 90 -23.69 -10.49 0.61
N LEU A 91 -23.36 -11.77 0.73
CA LEU A 91 -23.82 -12.80 -0.19
C LEU A 91 -25.36 -12.93 -0.15
N VAL A 92 -25.95 -12.90 1.04
CA VAL A 92 -27.41 -12.90 1.22
C VAL A 92 -28.04 -11.68 0.53
N PHE A 93 -27.46 -10.50 0.72
CA PHE A 93 -27.94 -9.28 0.05
C PHE A 93 -27.88 -9.42 -1.47
N LEU A 94 -26.74 -9.81 -2.05
CA LEU A 94 -26.59 -9.94 -3.51
C LEU A 94 -27.58 -10.93 -4.11
N ASN A 95 -27.85 -12.05 -3.43
CA ASN A 95 -28.87 -13.02 -3.84
C ASN A 95 -30.31 -12.50 -3.73
N SER A 96 -30.55 -11.45 -2.94
CA SER A 96 -31.90 -10.84 -2.80
C SER A 96 -32.22 -9.78 -3.86
N VAL A 97 -31.20 -9.29 -4.58
CA VAL A 97 -31.36 -8.29 -5.65
C VAL A 97 -31.28 -8.90 -7.04
N SER A 98 -30.93 -10.19 -7.15
CA SER A 98 -31.01 -10.99 -8.39
C SER A 98 -32.37 -11.67 -8.53
#